data_AF-A0A945KMA1-F1
#
_entry.id   AF-A0A945KMA1-F1
#
_cell.length_a   1.000
_cell.length_b   1.000
_cell.length_c   1.000
_cell.angle_alpha   90.00
_cell.angle_beta   90.00
_cell.angle_gamma   90.00
#
_symmetry.space_group_name_H-M   'P 1'
#
loop_
_entity.id
_entity.type
_entity.pdbx_description
1 polymer ?
#
loop_
_entity_poly.entity_id
_entity_poly.type
_entity_poly.pdbx_seq_one_letter_code
_entity_poly.pdbx_strand_id
1 'polypeptide(L)'
;MGKRSNFERHPRGLYPTPESAVRPLLLHLPSAVCFDAPCAGDGALVRHLEAEGHSLGATSDIQPMAAGIATSDARGIERCTGEMFITNPPWPEPNRRGDPTLSILMHLSSLAPTWLLLPADFAHNIYFHKVADRCRKIVSVGRVKWIPGTRGPGKDNAARYLFDEARDGRTHFYGRSEPPPAALETGRLHTNAEQYCSAKQPYKGKVMKLEQNQKEKAFYECIRPHVENVVANEFGIVFENLLAPGDLYDHIIEQIMHDLCLAARRTDMPPNCEALVPIIDSHAFGNCISEEVDEMANAAMTTLIKHNYGALLEHPDYVHRKGGGD
;
A
#
# COMPACT_ATOMS: atom_id res chain seq x y z
N MET A 1 18.61 -6.79 15.43
CA MET A 1 19.67 -7.30 16.34
C MET A 1 19.36 -6.78 17.74
N GLY A 2 18.36 -7.38 18.36
CA GLY A 2 17.84 -7.05 19.68
C GLY A 2 17.49 -8.32 20.45
N LYS A 3 17.14 -8.16 21.73
CA LYS A 3 16.44 -9.04 22.71
C LYS A 3 16.74 -10.57 22.77
N ARG A 4 17.32 -11.20 21.75
CA ARG A 4 17.41 -12.65 21.49
C ARG A 4 18.69 -13.06 20.73
N SER A 5 19.70 -12.20 20.68
CA SER A 5 21.02 -12.54 20.13
C SER A 5 22.15 -12.09 21.05
N ASN A 6 23.12 -12.98 21.26
CA ASN A 6 24.40 -12.67 21.92
C ASN A 6 25.40 -11.99 20.96
N PHE A 7 24.96 -11.58 19.77
CA PHE A 7 25.78 -10.80 18.86
C PHE A 7 25.92 -9.39 19.41
N GLU A 8 27.17 -8.91 19.43
CA GLU A 8 27.47 -7.55 19.79
C GLU A 8 26.71 -6.60 18.87
N ARG A 9 25.91 -5.71 19.46
CA ARG A 9 25.26 -4.66 18.68
C ARG A 9 26.36 -3.81 18.07
N HIS A 10 26.26 -3.52 16.78
CA HIS A 10 27.10 -2.48 16.19
C HIS A 10 27.02 -1.24 17.09
N PRO A 11 28.15 -0.65 17.54
CA PRO A 11 28.19 0.30 18.66
C PRO A 11 27.26 1.51 18.56
N ARG A 12 26.73 1.80 17.36
CA ARG A 12 25.84 2.94 17.07
C ARG A 12 24.43 2.54 16.59
N GLY A 13 24.11 1.23 16.58
CA GLY A 13 22.86 0.73 16.00
C GLY A 13 22.74 0.89 14.48
N LEU A 14 23.85 1.22 13.82
CA LEU A 14 23.94 1.46 12.38
C LEU A 14 23.67 0.17 11.59
N TYR A 15 22.59 0.16 10.82
CA TYR A 15 22.33 -0.84 9.79
C TYR A 15 21.78 -0.11 8.56
N PRO A 16 22.45 -0.21 7.39
CA PRO A 16 21.90 0.28 6.14
C PRO A 16 20.48 -0.25 5.95
N THR A 17 19.55 0.63 5.60
CA THR A 17 18.14 0.25 5.47
C THR A 17 17.98 -0.54 4.18
N PRO A 18 17.59 -1.83 4.22
CA PRO A 18 17.40 -2.59 3.00
C PRO A 18 16.07 -2.22 2.33
N GLU A 19 16.02 -2.33 1.01
CA GLU A 19 14.84 -2.11 0.16
C GLU A 19 13.57 -2.80 0.68
N SER A 20 13.69 -4.05 1.15
CA SER A 20 12.58 -4.80 1.74
C SER A 20 11.91 -4.12 2.95
N ALA A 21 12.60 -3.21 3.64
CA ALA A 21 12.06 -2.40 4.73
C ALA A 21 11.47 -1.05 4.27
N VAL A 22 11.65 -0.71 3.00
CA VAL A 22 11.03 0.45 2.33
C VAL A 22 9.74 0.03 1.66
N ARG A 23 9.70 -1.12 0.97
CA ARG A 23 8.55 -1.57 0.16
C ARG A 23 7.18 -1.47 0.85
N PRO A 24 6.99 -1.90 2.12
CA PRO A 24 5.69 -1.76 2.78
C PRO A 24 5.26 -0.31 3.02
N LEU A 25 6.20 0.64 3.06
CA LEU A 25 5.92 2.06 3.24
C LEU A 25 5.30 2.70 2.00
N LEU A 26 5.67 2.25 0.80
CA LEU A 26 5.36 2.92 -0.47
C LEU A 26 3.85 3.09 -0.69
N LEU A 27 3.04 2.08 -0.31
CA LEU A 27 1.57 2.13 -0.39
C LEU A 27 0.91 3.16 0.54
N HIS A 28 1.70 3.77 1.43
CA HIS A 28 1.22 4.77 2.40
C HIS A 28 1.82 6.15 2.17
N LEU A 29 2.64 6.32 1.14
CA LEU A 29 3.17 7.60 0.69
C LEU A 29 2.33 8.12 -0.50
N PRO A 30 2.28 9.45 -0.71
CA PRO A 30 1.87 10.00 -1.99
C PRO A 30 2.74 9.46 -3.13
N SER A 31 2.22 9.44 -4.37
CA SER A 31 2.93 8.92 -5.54
C SER A 31 4.30 9.56 -5.78
N ALA A 32 4.45 10.83 -5.42
CA ALA A 32 5.72 11.53 -5.33
C ALA A 32 5.68 12.42 -4.07
N VAL A 33 6.74 12.39 -3.28
CA VAL A 33 6.87 13.23 -2.09
C VAL A 33 8.29 13.75 -1.99
N CYS A 34 8.44 15.02 -1.61
CA CYS A 34 9.72 15.57 -1.20
C CYS A 34 9.94 15.27 0.29
N PHE A 35 10.99 14.53 0.65
CA PHE A 35 11.22 14.11 2.04
C PHE A 35 12.60 14.51 2.56
N ASP A 36 12.68 14.70 3.88
CA ASP A 36 13.94 14.87 4.60
C ASP A 36 14.35 13.56 5.29
N ALA A 37 15.63 13.21 5.20
CA ALA A 37 16.21 11.97 5.74
C ALA A 37 17.31 12.26 6.76
N PRO A 38 16.97 12.60 8.02
CA PRO A 38 17.95 12.60 9.11
C PRO A 38 18.39 11.17 9.44
N CYS A 39 19.46 11.00 10.24
CA CYS A 39 20.02 9.69 10.58
C CYS A 39 20.32 8.81 9.34
N ALA A 40 20.82 9.43 8.27
CA ALA A 40 20.93 8.81 6.96
C ALA A 40 22.01 7.70 6.88
N GLY A 41 22.99 7.67 7.79
CA GLY A 41 24.11 6.74 7.72
C GLY A 41 24.86 6.81 6.38
N ASP A 42 24.74 5.75 5.59
CA ASP A 42 25.32 5.62 4.23
C ASP A 42 24.38 6.07 3.10
N GLY A 43 23.18 6.56 3.43
CA GLY A 43 22.18 7.01 2.48
C GLY A 43 21.38 5.90 1.78
N ALA A 44 21.45 4.63 2.24
CA ALA A 44 20.72 3.54 1.60
C ALA A 44 19.21 3.79 1.51
N LEU A 45 18.60 4.30 2.58
CA LEU A 45 17.17 4.65 2.60
C LEU A 45 16.83 5.68 1.52
N VAL A 46 17.66 6.73 1.39
CA VAL A 46 17.47 7.79 0.40
C VAL A 46 17.46 7.21 -1.00
N ARG A 47 18.50 6.42 -1.35
CA ARG A 47 18.59 5.78 -2.68
C ARG A 47 17.39 4.91 -3.01
N HIS A 48 16.88 4.15 -2.03
CA HIS A 48 15.70 3.32 -2.23
C HIS A 48 14.43 4.14 -2.48
N LEU A 49 14.25 5.27 -1.78
CA LEU A 49 13.08 6.13 -1.99
C LEU A 49 13.18 6.92 -3.31
N GLU A 50 14.37 7.38 -3.68
CA GLU A 50 14.59 8.05 -4.97
C GLU A 50 14.37 7.12 -6.17
N ALA A 51 14.74 5.84 -6.04
CA ALA A 51 14.45 4.83 -7.06
C ALA A 51 12.95 4.61 -7.30
N GLU A 52 12.12 4.90 -6.30
CA GLU A 52 10.65 4.80 -6.34
C GLU A 52 9.98 6.14 -6.73
N GLY A 53 10.75 7.14 -7.17
CA GLY A 53 10.23 8.41 -7.68
C GLY A 53 10.00 9.50 -6.62
N HIS A 54 10.42 9.29 -5.37
CA HIS A 54 10.41 10.33 -4.34
C HIS A 54 11.65 11.23 -4.45
N SER A 55 11.55 12.50 -4.02
CA SER A 55 12.67 13.45 -4.11
C SER A 55 13.24 13.79 -2.74
N LEU A 56 14.56 13.93 -2.65
CA LEU A 56 15.22 14.33 -1.42
C LEU A 56 15.21 15.85 -1.23
N GLY A 57 14.69 16.32 -0.09
CA GLY A 57 14.78 17.71 0.34
C GLY A 57 16.10 17.99 1.07
N ALA A 58 16.32 17.32 2.19
CA ALA A 58 17.57 17.37 2.96
C ALA A 58 17.95 16.00 3.53
N THR A 59 19.25 15.73 3.67
CA THR A 59 19.77 14.50 4.30
C THR A 59 20.86 14.83 5.30
N SER A 60 20.84 14.18 6.46
CA SER A 60 21.85 14.41 7.49
C SER A 60 22.10 13.19 8.36
N ASP A 61 23.28 13.14 8.98
CA ASP A 61 23.62 12.18 10.02
C ASP A 61 24.64 12.82 10.98
N ILE A 62 24.71 12.37 12.23
CA ILE A 62 25.73 12.84 13.18
C ILE A 62 27.14 12.36 12.78
N GLN A 63 27.23 11.27 12.02
CA GLN A 63 28.45 10.74 11.44
C GLN A 63 28.16 10.17 10.04
N PRO A 64 28.09 11.04 9.03
CA PRO A 64 27.82 10.66 7.64
C PRO A 64 28.79 9.61 7.09
N MET A 65 28.30 8.70 6.25
CA MET A 65 29.11 7.62 5.64
C MET A 65 29.12 7.64 4.12
N ALA A 66 28.52 8.66 3.50
CA ALA A 66 28.55 8.89 2.07
C ALA A 66 28.64 10.39 1.78
N ALA A 67 29.16 10.73 0.60
CA ALA A 67 29.19 12.12 0.13
C ALA A 67 27.75 12.65 -0.05
N GLY A 68 27.57 13.95 0.18
CA GLY A 68 26.26 14.62 0.05
C GLY A 68 25.37 14.53 1.29
N ILE A 69 25.77 13.79 2.34
CA ILE A 69 25.05 13.75 3.61
C ILE A 69 25.64 14.79 4.57
N ALA A 70 24.82 15.73 5.05
CA ALA A 70 25.28 16.77 5.97
C ALA A 70 25.58 16.21 7.37
N THR A 71 26.62 16.70 8.03
CA THR A 71 26.90 16.38 9.43
C THR A 71 25.96 17.18 10.33
N SER A 72 24.93 16.56 10.92
CA SER A 72 24.00 17.23 11.82
C SER A 72 23.30 16.25 12.77
N ASP A 73 22.96 16.73 13.97
CA ASP A 73 22.11 16.01 14.91
C ASP A 73 20.64 16.21 14.54
N ALA A 74 19.88 15.13 14.39
CA ALA A 74 18.46 15.18 14.06
C ALA A 74 17.63 16.01 15.05
N ARG A 75 18.08 16.11 16.32
CA ARG A 75 17.43 16.90 17.38
C ARG A 75 17.68 18.41 17.24
N GLY A 76 18.60 18.82 16.37
CA GLY A 76 18.92 20.21 16.08
C GLY A 76 18.34 20.72 14.76
N ILE A 77 17.53 19.92 14.07
CA ILE A 77 16.88 20.33 12.81
C ILE A 77 15.81 21.38 13.12
N GLU A 78 15.87 22.55 12.50
CA GLU A 78 14.95 23.65 12.82
C GLU A 78 13.67 23.62 11.96
N ARG A 79 13.71 22.99 10.79
CA ARG A 79 12.57 22.89 9.87
C ARG A 79 12.69 21.66 8.97
N CYS A 80 11.55 21.18 8.46
CA CYS A 80 11.53 20.26 7.33
C CYS A 80 11.67 21.07 6.03
N THR A 81 12.57 20.65 5.14
CA THR A 81 12.76 21.26 3.81
C THR A 81 11.78 20.65 2.81
N GLY A 82 11.52 19.34 2.93
CA GLY A 82 10.45 18.65 2.23
C GLY A 82 9.08 18.78 2.92
N GLU A 83 8.24 17.79 2.67
CA GLU A 83 6.87 17.67 3.18
C GLU A 83 6.78 16.79 4.42
N MET A 84 7.76 15.90 4.62
CA MET A 84 7.81 14.95 5.73
C MET A 84 9.24 14.47 6.00
N PHE A 85 9.45 13.91 7.19
CA PHE A 85 10.65 13.15 7.50
C PHE A 85 10.45 11.66 7.24
N ILE A 86 11.42 11.01 6.59
CA ILE A 86 11.44 9.55 6.45
C ILE A 86 12.83 9.04 6.82
N THR A 87 12.93 8.29 7.92
CA THR A 87 14.23 7.83 8.42
C THR A 87 14.20 6.44 9.09
N ASN A 88 15.38 5.84 9.24
CA ASN A 88 15.67 4.72 10.12
C ASN A 88 16.54 5.26 11.28
N PRO A 89 15.92 5.79 12.36
CA PRO A 89 16.68 6.36 13.46
C PRO A 89 17.42 5.26 14.23
N PRO A 90 18.37 5.62 15.12
CA PRO A 90 18.84 4.67 16.13
C PRO A 90 17.63 4.06 16.86
N TRP A 91 17.63 2.75 17.03
CA TRP A 91 16.55 2.03 17.70
C TRP A 91 16.52 2.33 19.21
N PRO A 92 15.34 2.28 19.85
CA PRO A 92 15.16 2.71 21.23
C PRO A 92 15.99 1.86 22.19
N GLU A 93 16.68 2.52 23.11
CA GLU A 93 17.48 1.85 24.13
C GLU A 93 16.68 1.71 25.43
N PRO A 94 16.38 0.48 25.89
CA PRO A 94 15.58 0.28 27.11
C PRO A 94 16.20 0.88 28.37
N ASN A 95 17.53 0.80 28.50
CA ASN A 95 18.32 1.39 29.61
C ASN A 95 18.29 2.93 29.60
N ARG A 96 17.94 3.56 28.47
CA ARG A 96 17.76 5.01 28.34
C ARG A 96 16.30 5.39 28.14
N ARG A 97 15.37 4.55 28.59
CA ARG A 97 13.91 4.78 28.52
C ARG A 97 13.42 5.12 27.11
N GLY A 98 14.04 4.56 26.07
CA GLY A 98 13.69 4.77 24.67
C GLY A 98 14.49 5.85 23.93
N ASP A 99 15.38 6.57 24.61
CA ASP A 99 16.30 7.51 23.95
C ASP A 99 17.45 6.80 23.23
N PRO A 100 18.01 7.39 22.15
CA PRO A 100 17.71 8.72 21.61
C PRO A 100 16.47 8.77 20.69
N THR A 101 15.86 7.63 20.37
CA THR A 101 14.72 7.54 19.44
C THR A 101 13.56 8.43 19.84
N LEU A 102 13.19 8.44 21.13
CA LEU A 102 12.09 9.27 21.61
C LEU A 102 12.36 10.76 21.45
N SER A 103 13.56 11.23 21.80
CA SER A 103 13.95 12.63 21.57
C SER A 103 13.89 13.03 20.10
N ILE A 104 14.39 12.16 19.20
CA ILE A 104 14.35 12.40 17.75
C ILE A 104 12.89 12.42 17.25
N LEU A 105 12.09 11.43 17.64
CA LEU A 105 10.68 11.32 17.26
C LEU A 105 9.90 12.57 17.66
N MET A 106 9.95 12.95 18.95
CA MET A 106 9.17 14.09 19.45
C MET A 106 9.56 15.38 18.73
N HIS A 107 10.85 15.60 18.52
CA HIS A 107 11.37 16.79 17.82
C HIS A 107 10.98 16.85 16.34
N LEU A 108 11.17 15.77 15.59
CA LEU A 108 10.86 15.77 14.16
C LEU A 108 9.34 15.83 13.92
N SER A 109 8.56 15.08 14.71
CA SER A 109 7.10 15.04 14.57
C SER A 109 6.40 16.34 15.00
N SER A 110 7.08 17.24 15.73
CA SER A 110 6.57 18.60 15.97
C SER A 110 6.79 19.55 14.80
N LEU A 111 7.68 19.19 13.86
CA LEU A 111 8.01 20.02 12.71
C LEU A 111 7.26 19.59 11.45
N ALA A 112 7.12 18.28 11.22
CA ALA A 112 6.41 17.72 10.07
C ALA A 112 6.02 16.25 10.33
N PRO A 113 5.09 15.67 9.54
CA PRO A 113 4.82 14.24 9.56
C PRO A 113 6.13 13.43 9.47
N THR A 114 6.29 12.42 10.31
CA THR A 114 7.56 11.73 10.52
C THR A 114 7.38 10.22 10.49
N TRP A 115 7.93 9.59 9.46
CA TRP A 115 8.02 8.14 9.30
C TRP A 115 9.33 7.58 9.88
N LEU A 116 9.23 6.70 10.86
CA LEU A 116 10.36 6.04 11.50
C LEU A 116 10.31 4.52 11.29
N LEU A 117 11.44 3.90 10.92
CA LEU A 117 11.61 2.44 10.97
C LEU A 117 12.02 2.01 12.38
N LEU A 118 11.13 1.33 13.10
CA LEU A 118 11.30 0.97 14.51
C LEU A 118 11.07 -0.53 14.75
N PRO A 119 11.46 -1.07 15.93
CA PRO A 119 10.98 -2.37 16.37
C PRO A 119 9.45 -2.45 16.28
N ALA A 120 8.92 -3.56 15.76
CA ALA A 120 7.46 -3.72 15.65
C ALA A 120 6.75 -3.74 17.01
N ASP A 121 7.47 -4.08 18.08
CA ASP A 121 6.99 -4.03 19.46
C ASP A 121 7.20 -2.67 20.13
N PHE A 122 7.55 -1.61 19.38
CA PHE A 122 7.75 -0.26 19.93
C PHE A 122 6.53 0.20 20.73
N ALA A 123 5.34 -0.03 20.19
CA ALA A 123 4.06 0.31 20.81
C ALA A 123 3.76 -0.42 22.14
N HIS A 124 4.49 -1.51 22.43
CA HIS A 124 4.33 -2.27 23.69
C HIS A 124 5.24 -1.75 24.81
N ASN A 125 6.18 -0.85 24.51
CA ASN A 125 7.05 -0.32 25.55
C ASN A 125 6.30 0.71 26.39
N ILE A 126 6.57 0.73 27.71
CA ILE A 126 5.90 1.65 28.62
C ILE A 126 6.06 3.11 28.20
N TYR A 127 7.20 3.50 27.64
CA TYR A 127 7.45 4.87 27.20
C TYR A 127 6.69 5.29 25.93
N PHE A 128 6.02 4.36 25.24
CA PHE A 128 5.20 4.67 24.07
C PHE A 128 4.02 5.60 24.41
N HIS A 129 3.49 5.55 25.64
CA HIS A 129 2.39 6.43 26.07
C HIS A 129 2.70 7.93 25.87
N LYS A 130 3.98 8.31 25.86
CA LYS A 130 4.44 9.70 25.68
C LYS A 130 4.28 10.22 24.25
N VAL A 131 4.11 9.33 23.30
CA VAL A 131 4.06 9.64 21.85
C VAL A 131 2.87 8.97 21.17
N ALA A 132 2.03 8.26 21.93
CA ALA A 132 0.89 7.52 21.42
C ALA A 132 -0.17 8.46 20.82
N ASP A 133 -0.27 9.68 21.35
CA ASP A 133 -1.12 10.75 20.83
C ASP A 133 -0.67 11.27 19.46
N ARG A 134 0.63 11.23 19.16
CA ARG A 134 1.17 11.61 17.83
C ARG A 134 1.10 10.48 16.80
N CYS A 135 0.89 9.22 17.22
CA CYS A 135 0.98 8.06 16.33
C CYS A 135 -0.25 7.94 15.41
N ARG A 136 -0.04 8.09 14.10
CA ARG A 136 -1.10 8.05 13.06
C ARG A 136 -1.24 6.66 12.44
N LYS A 137 -0.12 6.05 12.06
CA LYS A 137 -0.08 4.77 11.34
C LYS A 137 1.03 3.88 11.88
N ILE A 138 0.77 2.58 11.93
CA ILE A 138 1.76 1.53 12.18
C ILE A 138 1.66 0.54 11.03
N VAL A 139 2.71 0.42 10.22
CA VAL A 139 2.75 -0.44 9.04
C VAL A 139 3.74 -1.57 9.29
N SER A 140 3.25 -2.80 9.29
CA SER A 140 4.08 -3.97 9.58
C SER A 140 5.06 -4.26 8.45
N VAL A 141 6.36 -4.26 8.76
CA VAL A 141 7.43 -4.63 7.82
C VAL A 141 7.80 -6.10 7.98
N GLY A 142 7.75 -6.65 9.19
CA GLY A 142 8.18 -8.02 9.49
C GLY A 142 9.70 -8.15 9.62
N ARG A 143 10.25 -9.33 9.35
CA ARG A 143 11.67 -9.62 9.58
C ARG A 143 12.55 -9.00 8.51
N VAL A 144 13.37 -8.03 8.91
CA VAL A 144 14.30 -7.33 8.02
C VAL A 144 15.63 -8.07 7.96
N LYS A 145 16.16 -8.30 6.75
CA LYS A 145 17.50 -8.84 6.53
C LYS A 145 18.50 -7.68 6.43
N TRP A 146 19.15 -7.35 7.54
CA TRP A 146 20.05 -6.20 7.66
C TRP A 146 21.42 -6.40 7.00
N ILE A 147 21.90 -7.66 6.93
CA ILE A 147 23.23 -7.97 6.41
C ILE A 147 23.06 -8.79 5.12
N PRO A 148 23.41 -8.23 3.95
CA PRO A 148 23.42 -8.96 2.69
C PRO A 148 24.24 -10.26 2.78
N GLY A 149 23.86 -11.29 2.02
CA GLY A 149 24.58 -12.57 1.99
C GLY A 149 24.39 -13.51 3.19
N THR A 150 23.74 -13.09 4.28
CA THR A 150 23.43 -14.00 5.41
C THR A 150 22.31 -15.00 5.08
N ARG A 151 22.32 -16.20 5.70
CA ARG A 151 21.43 -17.33 5.34
C ARG A 151 19.95 -17.13 5.71
N GLY A 152 19.63 -16.26 6.67
CA GLY A 152 18.26 -16.08 7.15
C GLY A 152 17.91 -14.61 7.39
N PRO A 153 16.60 -14.29 7.52
CA PRO A 153 16.16 -12.95 7.86
C PRO A 153 16.55 -12.58 9.29
N GLY A 154 16.52 -11.29 9.63
CA GLY A 154 16.75 -10.83 10.99
C GLY A 154 15.79 -11.47 12.00
N LYS A 155 16.20 -11.52 13.27
CA LYS A 155 15.39 -12.15 14.34
C LYS A 155 14.18 -11.31 14.75
N ASP A 156 14.31 -9.99 14.68
CA ASP A 156 13.33 -9.03 15.17
C ASP A 156 12.44 -8.54 14.02
N ASN A 157 11.16 -8.35 14.31
CA ASN A 157 10.23 -7.70 13.40
C ASN A 157 10.41 -6.18 13.49
N ALA A 158 10.30 -5.51 12.35
CA ALA A 158 10.24 -4.06 12.26
C ALA A 158 8.84 -3.60 11.80
N ALA A 159 8.54 -2.33 12.05
CA ALA A 159 7.39 -1.64 11.50
C ALA A 159 7.76 -0.18 11.17
N ARG A 160 7.04 0.42 10.23
CA ARG A 160 7.09 1.86 9.96
C ARG A 160 6.02 2.53 10.81
N TYR A 161 6.41 3.54 11.57
CA TYR A 161 5.51 4.34 12.39
C TYR A 161 5.43 5.74 11.82
N LEU A 162 4.22 6.25 11.59
CA LEU A 162 3.98 7.65 11.26
C LEU A 162 3.59 8.41 12.52
N PHE A 163 4.36 9.42 12.87
CA PHE A 163 4.05 10.37 13.94
C PHE A 163 3.80 11.77 13.37
N ASP A 164 2.80 12.45 13.90
CA ASP A 164 2.43 13.80 13.50
C ASP A 164 1.74 14.49 14.68
N GLU A 165 2.23 15.67 15.06
CA GLU A 165 1.64 16.48 16.15
C GLU A 165 0.26 17.04 15.79
N ALA A 166 -0.01 17.32 14.52
CA ALA A 166 -1.26 17.93 14.05
C ALA A 166 -2.45 16.95 14.02
N ARG A 167 -2.43 15.95 14.91
CA ARG A 167 -3.30 14.77 14.93
C ARG A 167 -4.80 15.08 14.82
N ASP A 168 -5.49 14.36 13.92
CA ASP A 168 -6.94 14.09 14.01
C ASP A 168 -7.29 12.58 13.91
N GLY A 169 -7.91 11.99 14.93
CA GLY A 169 -8.43 10.60 14.87
C GLY A 169 -7.53 9.48 15.44
N ARG A 170 -7.86 8.22 15.12
CA ARG A 170 -7.27 7.00 15.72
C ARG A 170 -5.97 6.57 15.04
N THR A 171 -5.14 5.81 15.76
CA THR A 171 -3.97 5.13 15.16
C THR A 171 -4.44 3.93 14.33
N HIS A 172 -4.01 3.84 13.08
CA HIS A 172 -4.34 2.74 12.18
C HIS A 172 -3.19 1.73 12.11
N PHE A 173 -3.48 0.45 12.30
CA PHE A 173 -2.51 -0.63 12.15
C PHE A 173 -2.73 -1.35 10.82
N TYR A 174 -1.68 -1.42 10.00
CA TYR A 174 -1.66 -2.11 8.72
C TYR A 174 -0.80 -3.36 8.86
N GLY A 175 -1.47 -4.51 8.83
CA GLY A 175 -0.81 -5.82 8.80
C GLY A 175 -0.01 -6.01 7.50
N ARG A 176 0.88 -7.00 7.49
CA ARG A 176 1.53 -7.41 6.24
C ARG A 176 0.45 -8.01 5.34
N SER A 177 0.15 -7.35 4.24
CA SER A 177 -0.40 -8.01 3.05
C SER A 177 0.74 -8.71 2.32
N GLU A 178 0.44 -9.73 1.53
CA GLU A 178 1.34 -10.08 0.44
C GLU A 178 1.53 -8.81 -0.40
N PRO A 179 2.77 -8.46 -0.83
CA PRO A 179 2.88 -7.50 -1.91
C PRO A 179 1.97 -8.05 -3.00
N PRO A 180 1.10 -7.21 -3.57
CA PRO A 180 0.42 -7.69 -4.74
C PRO A 180 1.47 -8.21 -5.73
N PRO A 181 1.16 -9.23 -6.54
CA PRO A 181 2.10 -9.74 -7.53
C PRO A 181 2.79 -8.58 -8.24
N ALA A 182 4.10 -8.69 -8.53
CA ALA A 182 4.97 -7.60 -9.05
C ALA A 182 4.36 -6.76 -10.20
N ALA A 183 3.35 -7.31 -10.84
CA ALA A 183 2.34 -6.64 -11.64
C ALA A 183 1.67 -5.37 -11.07
N LEU A 184 1.83 -4.97 -9.80
CA LEU A 184 1.22 -3.74 -9.26
C LEU A 184 2.19 -2.56 -9.09
N GLU A 185 3.50 -2.77 -9.30
CA GLU A 185 4.52 -1.71 -9.18
C GLU A 185 4.69 -0.85 -10.44
N THR A 186 4.12 -1.25 -11.58
CA THR A 186 4.31 -0.52 -12.86
C THR A 186 3.19 0.47 -13.18
N GLY A 187 2.18 0.65 -12.31
CA GLY A 187 0.99 1.44 -12.63
C GLY A 187 0.11 0.86 -13.75
N ARG A 188 0.62 -0.15 -14.47
CA ARG A 188 -0.19 -1.20 -15.07
C ARG A 188 -0.43 -2.19 -13.96
N LEU A 189 -1.69 -2.45 -13.60
CA LEU A 189 -2.05 -3.80 -13.22
C LEU A 189 -1.66 -4.65 -14.44
N HIS A 190 -0.49 -5.29 -14.43
CA HIS A 190 -0.32 -6.47 -15.26
C HIS A 190 -1.29 -7.49 -14.67
N THR A 191 -2.54 -7.39 -15.11
CA THR A 191 -3.52 -8.43 -14.98
C THR A 191 -2.76 -9.71 -15.30
N ASN A 192 -2.87 -10.72 -14.45
CA ASN A 192 -2.23 -12.01 -14.71
C ASN A 192 -2.60 -12.56 -16.11
N ALA A 193 -3.57 -11.95 -16.82
CA ALA A 193 -3.88 -12.07 -18.23
C ALA A 193 -2.70 -12.16 -19.20
N GLU A 194 -1.61 -11.38 -19.09
CA GLU A 194 -0.48 -11.55 -20.04
C GLU A 194 0.31 -12.86 -19.80
N GLN A 195 0.37 -13.30 -18.55
CA GLN A 195 0.86 -14.64 -18.19
C GLN A 195 -0.15 -15.75 -18.58
N TYR A 196 -1.46 -15.46 -18.61
CA TYR A 196 -2.51 -16.40 -19.04
C TYR A 196 -2.66 -16.51 -20.56
N CYS A 197 -2.41 -15.43 -21.32
CA CYS A 197 -2.42 -15.46 -22.79
C CYS A 197 -1.22 -16.25 -23.33
N SER A 198 -0.09 -16.23 -22.62
CA SER A 198 1.12 -16.99 -22.99
C SER A 198 1.10 -18.44 -22.48
N ALA A 199 0.46 -18.71 -21.33
CA ALA A 199 0.29 -20.06 -20.80
C ALA A 199 -1.07 -20.63 -21.21
N LYS A 200 -1.11 -21.53 -22.20
CA LYS A 200 -2.28 -22.36 -22.55
C LYS A 200 -2.72 -23.33 -21.43
N GLN A 201 -2.84 -22.88 -20.18
CA GLN A 201 -3.28 -23.69 -19.06
C GLN A 201 -4.35 -22.97 -18.23
N PRO A 202 -5.50 -23.63 -17.97
CA PRO A 202 -6.54 -23.06 -17.12
C PRO A 202 -6.03 -22.90 -15.68
N TYR A 203 -6.44 -21.80 -15.04
CA TYR A 203 -6.15 -21.48 -13.65
C TYR A 203 -6.60 -22.61 -12.72
N LYS A 204 -5.69 -23.10 -11.86
CA LYS A 204 -5.96 -24.08 -10.79
C LYS A 204 -5.98 -23.44 -9.40
N GLY A 205 -6.21 -22.14 -9.28
CA GLY A 205 -6.44 -21.57 -7.96
C GLY A 205 -7.82 -21.98 -7.47
N LYS A 206 -7.95 -22.13 -6.15
CA LYS A 206 -9.24 -22.40 -5.53
C LYS A 206 -10.17 -21.24 -5.88
N VAL A 207 -11.18 -21.48 -6.71
CA VAL A 207 -12.41 -20.68 -6.70
C VAL A 207 -12.79 -20.55 -5.23
N MET A 208 -12.70 -19.33 -4.69
CA MET A 208 -13.16 -19.07 -3.34
C MET A 208 -14.61 -19.54 -3.30
N LYS A 209 -14.90 -20.53 -2.46
CA LYS A 209 -16.28 -21.00 -2.28
C LYS A 209 -17.09 -19.78 -1.85
N LEU A 210 -17.98 -19.31 -2.72
CA LEU A 210 -18.94 -18.20 -2.59
C LEU A 210 -19.89 -18.33 -1.38
N GLU A 211 -19.62 -19.22 -0.43
CA GLU A 211 -20.58 -19.73 0.55
C GLU A 211 -20.46 -19.11 1.94
N GLN A 212 -19.57 -18.14 2.20
CA GLN A 212 -19.30 -17.72 3.58
C GLN A 212 -20.03 -16.45 4.08
N ASN A 213 -20.64 -15.63 3.22
CA ASN A 213 -21.35 -14.43 3.69
C ASN A 213 -22.52 -14.01 2.79
N GLN A 214 -23.76 -14.06 3.30
CA GLN A 214 -24.98 -13.65 2.57
C GLN A 214 -24.92 -12.20 2.09
N LYS A 215 -24.22 -11.31 2.79
CA LYS A 215 -24.07 -9.90 2.40
C LYS A 215 -23.16 -9.73 1.19
N GLU A 216 -22.10 -10.54 1.09
CA GLU A 216 -21.17 -10.49 -0.03
C GLU A 216 -21.84 -11.03 -1.28
N LYS A 217 -22.55 -12.16 -1.16
CA LYS A 217 -23.34 -12.70 -2.28
C LYS A 217 -24.34 -11.66 -2.83
N ALA A 218 -25.07 -10.98 -1.94
CA ALA A 218 -26.01 -9.93 -2.32
C ALA A 218 -25.34 -8.72 -3.01
N PHE A 219 -24.17 -8.31 -2.51
CA PHE A 219 -23.36 -7.26 -3.15
C PHE A 219 -22.93 -7.67 -4.56
N TYR A 220 -22.37 -8.87 -4.72
CA TYR A 220 -21.96 -9.39 -6.02
C TYR A 220 -23.14 -9.52 -7.01
N GLU A 221 -24.30 -10.00 -6.56
CA GLU A 221 -25.50 -10.07 -7.39
C GLU A 221 -26.01 -8.69 -7.82
N CYS A 222 -25.84 -7.67 -6.97
CA CYS A 222 -26.21 -6.29 -7.25
C CYS A 222 -25.28 -5.61 -8.27
N ILE A 223 -23.96 -5.69 -8.07
CA ILE A 223 -22.99 -4.93 -8.88
C ILE A 223 -22.61 -5.62 -10.21
N ARG A 224 -22.86 -6.93 -10.36
CA ARG A 224 -22.49 -7.69 -11.56
C ARG A 224 -23.10 -7.13 -12.84
N PRO A 225 -24.41 -6.84 -12.93
CA PRO A 225 -25.02 -6.30 -14.15
C PRO A 225 -24.41 -4.96 -14.57
N HIS A 226 -23.99 -4.14 -13.60
CA HIS A 226 -23.35 -2.85 -13.89
C HIS A 226 -21.93 -3.01 -14.44
N VAL A 227 -21.13 -3.89 -13.84
CA VAL A 227 -19.79 -4.22 -14.35
C VAL A 227 -19.88 -4.80 -15.75
N GLU A 228 -20.80 -5.74 -15.98
CA GLU A 228 -21.06 -6.29 -17.31
C GLU A 228 -21.47 -5.20 -18.31
N ASN A 229 -22.37 -4.30 -17.93
CA ASN A 229 -22.82 -3.19 -18.78
C ASN A 229 -21.69 -2.22 -19.14
N VAL A 230 -20.85 -1.84 -18.18
CA VAL A 230 -19.67 -0.99 -18.42
C VAL A 230 -18.70 -1.71 -19.36
N VAL A 231 -18.40 -2.98 -19.10
CA VAL A 231 -17.49 -3.78 -19.92
C VAL A 231 -18.00 -3.91 -21.36
N ALA A 232 -19.30 -4.15 -21.55
CA ALA A 232 -19.90 -4.25 -22.88
C ALA A 232 -19.91 -2.91 -23.63
N ASN A 233 -20.33 -1.83 -22.98
CA ASN A 233 -20.55 -0.56 -23.66
C ASN A 233 -19.26 0.20 -23.92
N GLU A 234 -18.32 0.20 -22.96
CA GLU A 234 -17.08 0.97 -23.07
C GLU A 234 -16.01 0.25 -23.88
N PHE A 235 -16.00 -1.08 -23.85
CA PHE A 235 -14.97 -1.90 -24.50
C PHE A 235 -15.51 -2.75 -25.66
N GLY A 236 -16.81 -2.66 -25.95
CA GLY A 236 -17.44 -3.31 -27.12
C GLY A 236 -17.52 -4.83 -27.04
N ILE A 237 -17.51 -5.39 -25.82
CA ILE A 237 -17.53 -6.84 -25.57
C ILE A 237 -18.99 -7.33 -25.56
N VAL A 238 -19.32 -8.32 -26.40
CA VAL A 238 -20.69 -8.88 -26.51
C VAL A 238 -20.75 -10.24 -25.81
N PHE A 239 -21.61 -10.36 -24.79
CA PHE A 239 -21.72 -11.55 -23.93
C PHE A 239 -22.44 -12.76 -24.57
N GLU A 240 -22.96 -12.63 -25.78
CA GLU A 240 -23.87 -13.62 -26.39
C GLU A 240 -23.23 -14.97 -26.78
N ASN A 241 -21.90 -15.13 -26.67
CA ASN A 241 -21.19 -16.36 -27.04
C ASN A 241 -20.39 -17.03 -25.90
N LEU A 242 -20.68 -16.74 -24.62
CA LEU A 242 -20.04 -17.39 -23.47
C LEU A 242 -20.65 -18.78 -23.21
N LEU A 243 -20.27 -19.75 -24.03
CA LEU A 243 -20.68 -21.16 -23.90
C LEU A 243 -19.68 -21.98 -23.08
N ALA A 244 -19.33 -21.56 -21.86
CA ALA A 244 -19.00 -22.46 -20.74
C ALA A 244 -18.64 -21.66 -19.46
N PRO A 245 -19.09 -22.10 -18.27
CA PRO A 245 -18.54 -21.62 -17.00
C PRO A 245 -17.02 -21.84 -16.95
N GLY A 246 -16.27 -20.77 -16.69
CA GLY A 246 -14.81 -20.84 -16.58
C GLY A 246 -14.02 -20.31 -17.77
N ASP A 247 -14.67 -19.62 -18.70
CA ASP A 247 -13.97 -18.83 -19.71
C ASP A 247 -13.19 -17.66 -19.08
N LEU A 248 -12.16 -17.19 -19.79
CA LEU A 248 -11.24 -16.16 -19.33
C LEU A 248 -11.95 -14.84 -18.95
N TYR A 249 -13.11 -14.57 -19.56
CA TYR A 249 -13.93 -13.40 -19.25
C TYR A 249 -14.68 -13.50 -17.93
N ASP A 250 -15.26 -14.66 -17.60
CA ASP A 250 -15.85 -14.87 -16.26
C ASP A 250 -14.80 -14.58 -15.20
N HIS A 251 -13.55 -15.02 -15.42
CA HIS A 251 -12.45 -14.73 -14.50
C HIS A 251 -12.10 -13.24 -14.40
N ILE A 252 -12.16 -12.49 -15.50
CA ILE A 252 -11.92 -11.04 -15.50
C ILE A 252 -13.04 -10.31 -14.76
N ILE A 253 -14.30 -10.66 -15.04
CA ILE A 253 -15.46 -10.10 -14.33
C ILE A 253 -15.36 -10.45 -12.84
N GLU A 254 -15.13 -11.71 -12.48
CA GLU A 254 -14.94 -12.11 -11.08
C GLU A 254 -13.78 -11.36 -10.40
N GLN A 255 -12.69 -11.10 -11.11
CA GLN A 255 -11.56 -10.33 -10.58
C GLN A 255 -11.92 -8.85 -10.37
N ILE A 256 -12.58 -8.21 -11.33
CA ILE A 256 -13.07 -6.82 -11.20
C ILE A 256 -14.03 -6.73 -10.01
N MET A 257 -14.97 -7.67 -9.93
CA MET A 257 -15.96 -7.76 -8.87
C MET A 257 -15.33 -7.95 -7.49
N HIS A 258 -14.30 -8.79 -7.42
CA HIS A 258 -13.53 -9.01 -6.19
C HIS A 258 -12.79 -7.77 -5.73
N ASP A 259 -12.13 -7.06 -6.65
CA ASP A 259 -11.34 -5.88 -6.31
C ASP A 259 -12.25 -4.70 -5.92
N LEU A 260 -13.42 -4.55 -6.56
CA LEU A 260 -14.47 -3.63 -6.12
C LEU A 260 -15.02 -4.00 -4.74
N CYS A 261 -15.24 -5.29 -4.47
CA CYS A 261 -15.71 -5.75 -3.16
C CYS A 261 -14.66 -5.52 -2.06
N LEU A 262 -13.37 -5.69 -2.37
CA LEU A 262 -12.28 -5.36 -1.45
C LEU A 262 -12.16 -3.85 -1.21
N ALA A 263 -12.38 -3.03 -2.24
CA ALA A 263 -12.43 -1.57 -2.11
C ALA A 263 -13.61 -1.13 -1.22
N ALA A 264 -14.78 -1.73 -1.42
CA ALA A 264 -15.99 -1.48 -0.62
C ALA A 264 -15.81 -1.80 0.89
N ARG A 265 -14.94 -2.75 1.24
CA ARG A 265 -14.63 -3.10 2.65
C ARG A 265 -13.74 -2.08 3.35
N ARG A 266 -13.11 -1.16 2.62
CA ARG A 266 -12.19 -0.19 3.18
C ARG A 266 -12.92 1.11 3.50
N THR A 267 -12.75 1.61 4.73
CA THR A 267 -13.23 2.94 5.15
C THR A 267 -12.43 4.08 4.52
N ASP A 268 -11.41 3.80 3.71
CA ASP A 268 -10.57 4.74 2.97
C ASP A 268 -10.62 4.50 1.45
N MET A 269 -11.84 4.45 0.91
CA MET A 269 -12.04 4.39 -0.53
C MET A 269 -11.33 5.57 -1.23
N PRO A 270 -10.64 5.35 -2.35
CA PRO A 270 -10.04 6.46 -3.09
C PRO A 270 -11.15 7.46 -3.50
N PRO A 271 -10.83 8.77 -3.64
CA PRO A 271 -11.86 9.83 -3.77
C PRO A 271 -12.86 9.62 -4.93
N ASN A 272 -12.46 8.87 -5.97
CA ASN A 272 -13.31 8.52 -7.11
C ASN A 272 -14.27 7.35 -6.83
N CYS A 273 -14.14 6.64 -5.71
CA CYS A 273 -14.98 5.53 -5.30
C CYS A 273 -16.05 5.91 -4.27
N GLU A 274 -16.00 7.12 -3.69
CA GLU A 274 -16.98 7.57 -2.68
C GLU A 274 -18.44 7.50 -3.18
N ALA A 275 -18.65 7.65 -4.50
CA ALA A 275 -19.95 7.51 -5.14
C ALA A 275 -20.54 6.08 -5.10
N LEU A 276 -19.72 5.06 -4.78
CA LEU A 276 -20.17 3.67 -4.61
C LEU A 276 -20.63 3.38 -3.17
N VAL A 277 -20.29 4.24 -2.20
CA VAL A 277 -20.70 4.09 -0.78
C VAL A 277 -22.22 4.02 -0.62
N PRO A 278 -23.04 4.89 -1.24
CA PRO A 278 -24.49 4.83 -1.10
C PRO A 278 -25.10 3.52 -1.62
N ILE A 279 -24.49 2.89 -2.62
CA ILE A 279 -24.92 1.61 -3.20
C ILE A 279 -24.62 0.47 -2.21
N ILE A 280 -23.42 0.50 -1.61
CA ILE A 280 -22.95 -0.46 -0.59
C ILE A 280 -23.80 -0.36 0.69
N ASP A 281 -24.12 0.86 1.12
CA ASP A 281 -24.88 1.14 2.35
C ASP A 281 -26.40 1.01 2.14
N SER A 282 -26.89 1.03 0.90
CA SER A 282 -28.29 0.78 0.57
C SER A 282 -28.65 -0.70 0.74
N HIS A 283 -28.80 -1.13 1.98
CA HIS A 283 -29.41 -2.40 2.38
C HIS A 283 -30.92 -2.50 2.03
N ALA A 284 -31.39 -1.91 0.93
CA ALA A 284 -32.77 -2.02 0.46
C ALA A 284 -32.84 -2.85 -0.82
N PHE A 285 -32.74 -4.17 -0.63
CA PHE A 285 -33.22 -5.16 -1.60
C PHE A 285 -34.58 -4.73 -2.18
N GLY A 286 -34.61 -4.45 -3.49
CA GLY A 286 -35.85 -4.47 -4.27
C GLY A 286 -36.56 -3.14 -4.55
N ASN A 287 -36.02 -1.96 -4.21
CA ASN A 287 -36.65 -0.70 -4.58
C ASN A 287 -35.69 0.26 -5.29
N CYS A 288 -36.08 0.60 -6.52
CA CYS A 288 -35.61 1.68 -7.41
C CYS A 288 -34.45 2.52 -6.86
N ILE A 289 -33.22 2.17 -7.24
CA ILE A 289 -32.14 3.13 -7.32
C ILE A 289 -32.61 4.24 -8.29
N SER A 290 -32.46 5.51 -7.93
CA SER A 290 -32.81 6.59 -8.85
C SER A 290 -31.86 6.57 -10.05
N GLU A 291 -32.35 6.94 -11.25
CA GLU A 291 -31.52 7.00 -12.46
C GLU A 291 -30.23 7.80 -12.25
N GLU A 292 -30.28 8.88 -11.45
CA GLU A 292 -29.10 9.67 -11.09
C GLU A 292 -28.04 8.89 -10.29
N VAL A 293 -28.46 8.02 -9.36
CA VAL A 293 -27.52 7.20 -8.56
C VAL A 293 -26.93 6.09 -9.41
N ASP A 294 -27.72 5.50 -10.33
CA ASP A 294 -27.23 4.52 -11.31
C ASP A 294 -26.23 5.14 -12.29
N GLU A 295 -26.47 6.36 -12.78
CA GLU A 295 -25.54 7.08 -13.66
C GLU A 295 -24.23 7.42 -12.95
N MET A 296 -24.29 7.90 -11.71
CA MET A 296 -23.10 8.17 -10.89
C MET A 296 -22.31 6.90 -10.59
N ALA A 297 -23.01 5.80 -10.28
CA ALA A 297 -22.42 4.48 -10.08
C ALA A 297 -21.68 4.01 -11.32
N ASN A 298 -22.35 4.05 -12.47
CA ASN A 298 -21.80 3.63 -13.75
C ASN A 298 -20.60 4.50 -14.14
N ALA A 299 -20.63 5.82 -13.91
CA ALA A 299 -19.49 6.71 -14.17
C ALA A 299 -18.27 6.39 -13.27
N ALA A 300 -18.50 6.14 -11.97
CA ALA A 300 -17.45 5.77 -11.03
C ALA A 300 -16.84 4.40 -11.37
N MET A 301 -17.68 3.40 -11.63
CA MET A 301 -17.26 2.07 -12.07
C MET A 301 -16.54 2.13 -13.42
N THR A 302 -17.01 2.93 -14.37
CA THR A 302 -16.35 3.14 -15.67
C THR A 302 -14.95 3.71 -15.49
N THR A 303 -14.81 4.72 -14.64
CA THR A 303 -13.51 5.33 -14.34
C THR A 303 -12.55 4.31 -13.71
N LEU A 304 -13.03 3.53 -12.74
CA LEU A 304 -12.25 2.49 -12.07
C LEU A 304 -11.87 1.35 -13.01
N ILE A 305 -12.81 0.87 -13.80
CA ILE A 305 -12.60 -0.24 -14.73
C ILE A 305 -11.64 0.19 -15.84
N LYS A 306 -11.80 1.38 -16.42
CA LYS A 306 -10.85 1.94 -17.40
C LYS A 306 -9.46 2.12 -16.83
N HIS A 307 -9.35 2.72 -15.64
CA HIS A 307 -8.06 2.96 -15.00
C HIS A 307 -7.31 1.67 -14.69
N ASN A 308 -8.01 0.66 -14.17
CA ASN A 308 -7.40 -0.56 -13.65
C ASN A 308 -7.33 -1.71 -14.67
N TYR A 309 -8.29 -1.80 -15.59
CA TYR A 309 -8.46 -2.92 -16.51
C TYR A 309 -8.56 -2.50 -17.98
N GLY A 310 -8.56 -1.20 -18.31
CA GLY A 310 -8.74 -0.73 -19.68
C GLY A 310 -7.73 -1.33 -20.65
N ALA A 311 -6.44 -1.34 -20.29
CA ALA A 311 -5.40 -1.94 -21.13
C ALA A 311 -5.58 -3.46 -21.37
N LEU A 312 -6.21 -4.17 -20.43
CA LEU A 312 -6.55 -5.58 -20.60
C LEU A 312 -7.77 -5.74 -21.51
N LEU A 313 -8.83 -4.98 -21.25
CA LEU A 313 -10.10 -5.07 -21.96
C LEU A 313 -9.99 -4.58 -23.41
N GLU A 314 -9.05 -3.68 -23.71
CA GLU A 314 -8.75 -3.18 -25.05
C GLU A 314 -7.76 -4.08 -25.83
N HIS A 315 -7.22 -5.12 -25.21
CA HIS A 315 -6.23 -5.99 -25.87
C HIS A 315 -6.90 -6.79 -27.01
N PRO A 316 -6.26 -6.96 -28.19
CA PRO A 316 -6.88 -7.52 -29.38
C PRO A 316 -7.50 -8.91 -29.22
N ASP A 317 -6.93 -9.73 -28.34
CA ASP A 317 -7.43 -11.06 -28.01
C ASP A 317 -8.77 -11.03 -27.22
N TYR A 318 -9.15 -9.87 -26.68
CA TYR A 318 -10.36 -9.67 -25.86
C TYR A 318 -11.42 -8.79 -26.54
N VAL A 319 -11.05 -8.05 -27.58
CA VAL A 319 -11.99 -7.25 -28.36
C VAL A 319 -12.45 -8.07 -29.56
N HIS A 320 -13.43 -8.95 -29.36
CA HIS A 320 -14.27 -9.36 -30.47
C HIS A 320 -15.14 -8.17 -30.86
N ARG A 321 -14.59 -7.31 -31.73
CA ARG A 321 -15.32 -6.19 -32.34
C ARG A 321 -16.66 -6.73 -32.83
N LYS A 322 -17.77 -6.10 -32.39
CA LYS A 322 -19.07 -6.24 -33.06
C LYS A 322 -18.82 -6.25 -34.56
N GLY A 323 -19.14 -7.37 -35.20
CA GLY A 323 -18.87 -7.57 -36.62
C GLY A 323 -19.39 -6.38 -37.40
N GLY A 324 -18.46 -5.60 -37.97
CA GLY A 324 -18.76 -4.78 -39.14
C GLY A 324 -19.01 -5.75 -40.27
N GLY A 325 -20.27 -6.15 -40.42
CA GLY A 325 -20.76 -6.70 -41.67
C GLY A 325 -20.82 -5.56 -42.69
N ASP A 326 -20.11 -5.77 -43.79
CA ASP A 326 -20.61 -5.37 -45.10
C ASP A 326 -22.02 -5.94 -45.33
#